data_AF-A0A923YUJ8-F1
#
_entry.id   AF-A0A923YUJ8-F1
#
_cell.length_a   1.000
_cell.length_b   1.000
_cell.length_c   1.000
_cell.angle_alpha   90.00
_cell.angle_beta   90.00
_cell.angle_gamma   90.00
#
_symmetry.space_group_name_H-M   'P 1'
#
loop_
_entity.id
_entity.type
_entity.pdbx_description
1 polymer ?
#
loop_
_entity_poly.entity_id
_entity_poly.type
_entity_poly.pdbx_seq_one_letter_code
_entity_poly.pdbx_strand_id
1 'polypeptide(L)'
;AVFKSKDFRDLVLQKPEILIHDGVIDFKILAKLEITSNELEEVIREHGVENYKNVKLAMMEIDGNISIISNELKEMQTFHKRKIHKNLGSKNN
;
A
#
# COMPACT_ATOMS: atom_id res chain seq x y z
N ALA A 1 11.06 -6.84 30.45
CA ALA A 1 10.72 -5.40 30.55
C ALA A 1 9.77 -5.06 29.41
N VAL A 2 8.58 -4.55 29.71
CA VAL A 2 7.52 -4.26 28.73
C VAL A 2 7.94 -3.04 27.92
N PHE A 3 7.93 -3.16 26.60
CA PHE A 3 8.42 -2.16 25.66
C PHE A 3 7.68 -0.83 25.82
N LYS A 4 8.47 0.20 26.05
CA LYS A 4 8.07 1.57 26.35
C LYS A 4 8.18 2.38 25.07
N SER A 5 7.08 2.52 24.34
CA SER A 5 6.89 3.68 23.47
C SER A 5 5.39 3.93 23.29
N LYS A 6 4.92 5.01 23.90
CA LYS A 6 3.58 5.56 23.70
C LYS A 6 3.38 6.00 22.24
N ASP A 7 4.47 6.30 21.52
CA ASP A 7 4.47 6.73 20.12
C ASP A 7 4.12 5.61 19.13
N PHE A 8 4.24 4.35 19.54
CA PHE A 8 3.85 3.20 18.69
C PHE A 8 2.35 2.91 18.74
N ARG A 9 1.58 3.56 19.64
CA ARG A 9 0.13 3.32 19.76
C ARG A 9 -0.66 3.93 18.61
N ASP A 10 -0.18 5.04 18.04
CA ASP A 10 -0.82 5.67 16.87
C ASP A 10 -0.47 4.92 15.56
N LEU A 11 0.64 4.18 15.54
CA LEU A 11 1.01 3.28 14.43
C LEU A 11 0.13 2.01 14.38
N VAL A 12 -0.61 1.72 15.45
CA VAL A 12 -1.48 0.54 15.60
C VAL A 12 -2.94 0.85 15.21
N LEU A 13 -3.32 2.12 15.08
CA LEU A 13 -4.63 2.55 14.56
C LEU A 13 -4.50 3.09 13.13
N GLN A 14 -3.86 2.33 12.24
CA GLN A 14 -3.81 2.69 10.83
C GLN A 14 -5.21 2.48 10.24
N LYS A 15 -5.88 3.58 9.91
CA LYS A 15 -7.10 3.56 9.11
C LYS A 15 -6.71 3.38 7.64
N PRO A 16 -7.58 2.77 6.82
CA PRO A 16 -7.32 2.77 5.39
C PRO A 16 -7.26 4.19 4.85
N GLU A 17 -6.29 4.45 3.97
CA GLU A 17 -6.01 5.78 3.41
C GLU A 17 -6.17 5.73 1.88
N ILE A 18 -6.88 6.70 1.32
CA ILE A 18 -7.11 6.79 -0.13
C ILE A 18 -5.86 7.39 -0.78
N LEU A 19 -5.30 6.67 -1.76
CA LEU A 19 -4.14 7.08 -2.53
C LEU A 19 -4.54 7.76 -3.84
N ILE A 20 -5.58 7.21 -4.50
CA ILE A 20 -6.11 7.72 -5.77
C ILE A 20 -7.63 7.73 -5.69
N HIS A 21 -8.25 8.80 -6.17
CA HIS A 21 -9.69 8.91 -6.37
C HIS A 21 -9.98 9.48 -7.76
N ASP A 22 -10.69 8.72 -8.60
CA ASP A 22 -11.05 9.08 -9.98
C ASP A 22 -9.87 9.60 -10.81
N GLY A 23 -8.75 8.89 -10.76
CA GLY A 23 -7.52 9.25 -11.49
C GLY A 23 -6.74 10.42 -10.89
N VAL A 24 -7.14 10.95 -9.73
CA VAL A 24 -6.43 12.01 -9.02
C VAL A 24 -5.65 11.42 -7.84
N ILE A 25 -4.34 11.64 -7.84
CA ILE A 25 -3.42 11.17 -6.79
C ILE A 25 -3.44 12.13 -5.59
N ASP A 26 -3.54 11.59 -4.37
CA ASP A 26 -3.30 12.34 -3.14
C ASP A 26 -1.82 12.29 -2.73
N PHE A 27 -1.07 13.27 -3.20
CA PHE A 27 0.37 13.39 -2.90
C PHE A 27 0.67 13.61 -1.41
N LYS A 28 -0.26 14.16 -0.62
CA LYS A 28 -0.04 14.36 0.82
C LYS A 28 -0.06 13.02 1.54
N ILE A 29 -0.98 12.14 1.16
CA ILE A 29 -1.07 10.79 1.70
C ILE A 29 0.12 9.94 1.24
N LEU A 30 0.50 10.00 -0.04
CA LEU A 30 1.69 9.29 -0.52
C LEU A 30 2.95 9.70 0.25
N ALA A 31 3.14 11.01 0.47
CA ALA A 31 4.27 11.52 1.25
C ALA A 31 4.21 11.06 2.72
N LYS A 32 3.01 11.06 3.33
CA LYS A 32 2.79 10.57 4.70
C LYS A 32 3.11 9.07 4.86
N LEU A 33 2.81 8.28 3.83
CA LEU A 33 3.02 6.83 3.80
C LEU A 33 4.37 6.42 3.19
N GLU A 34 5.21 7.40 2.81
CA GLU A 34 6.50 7.19 2.14
C GLU A 34 6.40 6.32 0.87
N ILE A 35 5.27 6.39 0.17
CA ILE A 35 5.04 5.68 -1.09
C ILE A 35 5.52 6.54 -2.23
N THR A 36 6.45 6.02 -3.02
CA THR A 36 6.95 6.71 -4.22
C THR A 36 5.98 6.58 -5.39
N SER A 37 6.05 7.50 -6.35
CA SER A 37 5.27 7.40 -7.60
C SER A 37 5.55 6.10 -8.35
N ASN A 38 6.80 5.64 -8.36
CA ASN A 38 7.21 4.41 -9.04
C ASN A 38 6.59 3.17 -8.38
N GLU A 39 6.56 3.11 -7.04
CA GLU A 39 5.92 2.00 -6.33
C GLU A 39 4.41 1.98 -6.59
N LEU A 40 3.77 3.14 -6.58
CA LEU A 40 2.34 3.25 -6.89
C LEU A 40 2.04 2.78 -8.33
N GLU A 41 2.84 3.21 -9.31
CA GLU A 41 2.71 2.77 -10.70
C GLU A 41 3.00 1.27 -10.89
N GLU A 42 3.97 0.71 -10.17
CA GLU A 42 4.25 -0.73 -10.15
C GLU A 42 3.02 -1.51 -9.68
N VAL A 43 2.43 -1.11 -8.55
CA VAL A 43 1.23 -1.76 -7.99
C VAL A 43 0.03 -1.64 -8.94
N ILE A 44 -0.19 -0.48 -9.54
CA ILE A 44 -1.26 -0.25 -10.52
C ILE A 44 -1.11 -1.20 -11.72
N ARG A 45 0.12 -1.35 -12.22
CA ARG A 45 0.44 -2.26 -13.32
C ARG A 45 0.34 -3.73 -12.92
N GLU A 46 0.76 -4.09 -11.71
CA GLU A 46 0.57 -5.44 -11.17
C GLU A 46 -0.92 -5.80 -11.21
N HIS A 47 -1.80 -4.87 -10.83
CA HIS A 47 -3.26 -5.04 -10.88
C HIS A 47 -3.87 -4.99 -12.29
N GLY A 48 -3.06 -4.90 -13.35
CA GLY A 48 -3.50 -4.93 -14.74
C GLY A 48 -4.05 -3.59 -15.26
N VAL A 49 -3.80 -2.49 -14.56
CA VAL A 49 -4.13 -1.13 -15.01
C VAL A 49 -2.87 -0.49 -15.58
N GLU A 50 -2.94 0.10 -16.76
CA GLU A 50 -1.76 0.70 -17.39
C GLU A 50 -1.38 2.08 -16.80
N ASN A 51 -2.38 2.84 -16.35
CA ASN A 51 -2.20 4.21 -15.91
C ASN A 51 -3.10 4.56 -14.72
N TYR A 52 -2.58 5.32 -13.77
CA TYR A 52 -3.35 5.82 -12.62
C TYR A 52 -4.62 6.59 -13.02
N LYS A 53 -4.65 7.22 -14.20
CA LYS A 53 -5.86 7.89 -14.73
C LYS A 53 -7.05 6.96 -14.94
N ASN A 54 -6.79 5.65 -15.12
CA ASN A 54 -7.82 4.63 -15.28
C ASN A 54 -8.19 3.96 -13.94
N VAL A 55 -7.61 4.43 -12.83
CA VAL A 55 -7.93 3.98 -11.47
C VAL A 55 -9.07 4.81 -10.91
N LYS A 56 -10.17 4.14 -10.57
CA LYS A 56 -11.31 4.73 -9.88
C LYS A 56 -10.99 4.98 -8.41
N LEU A 57 -10.40 3.98 -7.76
CA LEU A 57 -10.01 4.04 -6.37
C LEU A 57 -8.73 3.22 -6.15
N ALA A 58 -7.73 3.82 -5.51
CA ALA A 58 -6.64 3.09 -4.88
C ALA A 58 -6.60 3.42 -3.40
N MET A 59 -6.48 2.40 -2.55
CA MET A 59 -6.53 2.55 -1.10
C MET A 59 -5.48 1.69 -0.43
N MET A 60 -4.71 2.28 0.49
CA MET A 60 -3.85 1.55 1.41
C MET A 60 -4.71 0.95 2.52
N GLU A 61 -4.68 -0.36 2.70
CA GLU A 61 -5.38 -1.09 3.74
C GLU A 61 -4.53 -1.19 5.02
N ILE A 62 -5.19 -1.55 6.12
CA ILE A 62 -4.59 -1.62 7.46
C ILE A 62 -3.47 -2.67 7.54
N ASP A 63 -3.56 -3.70 6.70
CA ASP A 63 -2.56 -4.77 6.61
C ASP A 63 -1.36 -4.42 5.72
N GLY A 64 -1.34 -3.22 5.14
CA GLY A 64 -0.28 -2.74 4.24
C GLY A 64 -0.47 -3.14 2.78
N ASN A 65 -1.60 -3.75 2.41
CA ASN A 65 -1.94 -4.00 1.01
C ASN A 65 -2.53 -2.75 0.36
N ILE A 66 -2.41 -2.67 -0.98
CA ILE A 66 -3.08 -1.63 -1.76
C ILE A 66 -4.14 -2.30 -2.61
N SER A 67 -5.40 -1.91 -2.38
CA SER A 67 -6.54 -2.35 -3.17
C SER A 67 -6.80 -1.34 -4.29
N ILE A 68 -7.07 -1.86 -5.50
CA ILE A 68 -7.29 -1.05 -6.71
C ILE A 68 -8.62 -1.43 -7.35
N ILE A 69 -9.43 -0.41 -7.63
CA ILE A 69 -10.64 -0.48 -8.44
C ILE A 69 -10.38 0.35 -9.69
N SER A 70 -10.46 -0.28 -10.87
CA SER A 70 -10.30 0.41 -12.15
C SER A 70 -11.65 0.89 -12.70
N ASN A 71 -11.59 1.80 -13.67
CA ASN A 71 -12.77 2.26 -14.41
C ASN A 71 -13.25 1.24 -15.46
N GLU A 72 -12.43 0.24 -15.78
CA GLU A 72 -12.75 -0.79 -16.77
C GLU A 72 -13.29 -2.05 -16.07
N LEU A 73 -14.35 -2.65 -16.62
CA LEU A 73 -14.92 -3.92 -16.15
C LEU A 73 -14.03 -5.12 -16.52
N LYS A 74 -12.76 -5.10 -16.11
CA LYS A 74 -11.91 -6.29 -16.06
C LYS A 74 -11.84 -6.75 -14.62
N GLU A 75 -12.20 -8.00 -14.34
CA GLU A 75 -12.01 -8.59 -13.03
C GLU A 75 -10.53 -8.54 -12.66
N MET A 76 -10.16 -7.66 -11.74
CA MET A 76 -8.79 -7.47 -11.27
C MET A 76 -8.63 -8.19 -9.94
N GLN A 77 -7.63 -9.07 -9.89
CA GLN A 77 -7.24 -9.77 -8.65
C GLN A 77 -6.32 -8.85 -7.84
N THR A 78 -6.52 -8.80 -6.52
CA THR A 78 -5.65 -8.06 -5.61
C THR A 78 -4.30 -8.76 -5.50
N PHE A 79 -3.22 -8.11 -5.92
CA PHE A 79 -1.87 -8.67 -5.82
C PHE A 79 -1.32 -8.43 -4.41
N HIS A 80 -1.28 -9.50 -3.61
CA HIS A 80 -0.75 -9.48 -2.25
C HIS A 80 0.79 -9.52 -2.25
N LYS A 81 1.44 -8.36 -2.16
CA LYS A 81 2.90 -8.30 -1.94
C LYS A 81 3.21 -8.38 -0.45
N ARG A 82 3.20 -9.60 0.11
CA ARG A 82 3.78 -9.84 1.44
C ARG A 82 5.26 -9.43 1.42
N LYS A 83 5.61 -8.28 1.97
CA LYS A 83 7.00 -8.01 2.41
C LYS A 83 7.30 -8.96 3.58
N ILE A 84 7.78 -10.17 3.26
CA ILE A 84 8.32 -11.08 4.27
C ILE A 84 9.54 -10.38 4.86
N HIS A 85 9.44 -9.88 6.09
CA HIS A 85 10.61 -9.54 6.87
C HIS A 85 11.42 -10.82 7.04
N LYS A 86 12.49 -10.99 6.24
CA LYS A 86 13.50 -12.01 6.46
C LYS A 86 14.09 -11.75 7.84
N ASN A 87 13.70 -12.54 8.84
CA ASN A 87 14.53 -12.71 10.02
C ASN A 87 15.78 -13.46 9.57
N LEU A 88 16.80 -12.69 9.20
CA LEU A 88 18.14 -13.16 8.92
C LEU A 88 18.80 -13.54 10.26
N GLY A 89 18.40 -14.68 10.80
CA GLY A 89 19.06 -15.33 11.93
C GLY A 89 20.09 -16.34 11.42
N SER A 90 21.22 -15.86 10.90
CA SER A 90 22.42 -16.70 10.87
C SER A 90 23.04 -16.69 12.26
N LYS A 91 23.05 -17.85 12.92
CA LYS A 91 24.22 -18.25 13.71
C LYS A 91 24.26 -19.77 13.86
N ASN A 92 25.37 -20.30 13.36
CA ASN A 92 25.79 -21.69 13.42
C ASN A 92 26.01 -22.15 14.87
N ASN A 93 25.47 -23.31 15.23
CA ASN A 93 26.22 -24.52 15.63
C ASN A 93 25.23 -25.69 15.79
#